data_AF-A0A2E7JQS3-F1
#
_entry.id   AF-A0A2E7JQS3-F1
#
_cell.length_a   1.000
_cell.length_b   1.000
_cell.length_c   1.000
_cell.angle_alpha   90.00
_cell.angle_beta   90.00
_cell.angle_gamma   90.00
#
_symmetry.space_group_name_H-M   'P 1'
#
loop_
_entity.id
_entity.type
_entity.pdbx_description
1 polymer ?
#
loop_
_entity_poly.entity_id
_entity_poly.type
_entity_poly.pdbx_seq_one_letter_code
_entity_poly.pdbx_strand_id
1 'polypeptide(L)'
;MESILPALQGEPWSGREMVFAEYGRDGILQETEFMSMVRSREGKLVHFLGEECGQLFDLWADPGEVDNLWDRPEAEDQKQRLLAAQREWHIRSQCRTSDWAANWR
;
A
#
# COMPACT_ATOMS: atom_id res chain seq x y z
N MET A 1 -1.07 -9.37 13.18
CA MET A 1 -0.80 -7.97 13.59
C MET A 1 0.44 -8.01 14.47
N GLU A 2 1.40 -7.10 14.27
CA GLU A 2 2.57 -7.02 15.16
C GLU A 2 2.40 -5.82 16.09
N SER A 3 2.79 -6.00 17.35
CA SER A 3 2.76 -4.96 18.36
C SER A 3 3.89 -3.94 18.15
N ILE A 4 3.62 -2.67 18.48
CA ILE A 4 4.63 -1.61 18.56
C ILE A 4 5.27 -1.48 19.96
N LEU A 5 4.82 -2.30 20.92
CA LEU A 5 5.27 -2.22 22.32
C LEU A 5 6.80 -2.30 22.48
N PRO A 6 7.54 -3.19 21.77
CA PRO A 6 9.00 -3.22 21.87
C PRO A 6 9.65 -1.87 21.55
N ALA A 7 9.19 -1.20 20.48
CA ALA A 7 9.69 0.12 20.12
C ALA A 7 9.40 1.17 21.20
N LEU A 8 8.22 1.11 21.83
CA LEU A 8 7.85 2.01 22.94
C LEU A 8 8.67 1.76 24.21
N GLN A 9 9.16 0.54 24.40
CA GLN A 9 10.02 0.16 25.52
C GLN A 9 11.51 0.41 25.25
N GLY A 10 11.86 0.93 24.08
CA GLY A 10 13.25 1.17 23.67
C GLY A 10 13.99 -0.11 23.24
N GLU A 11 13.27 -1.20 23.01
CA GLU A 11 13.84 -2.44 22.49
C GLU A 11 14.08 -2.34 20.98
N PRO A 12 15.04 -3.10 20.42
CA PRO A 12 15.26 -3.16 18.99
C PRO A 12 13.98 -3.54 18.22
N TRP A 13 13.59 -2.70 17.27
CA TRP A 13 12.41 -2.92 16.44
C TRP A 13 12.64 -2.44 15.02
N SER A 14 12.60 -3.36 14.06
CA SER A 14 12.81 -3.05 12.64
C SER A 14 11.60 -2.40 11.97
N GLY A 15 10.41 -2.60 12.54
CA GLY A 15 9.15 -2.26 11.89
C GLY A 15 8.92 -3.03 10.59
N ARG A 16 7.99 -2.54 9.78
CA ARG A 16 7.68 -3.10 8.46
C ARG A 16 8.42 -2.34 7.37
N GLU A 17 8.89 -3.08 6.36
CA GLU A 17 9.51 -2.48 5.18
C GLU A 17 8.50 -1.72 4.31
N MET A 18 7.26 -2.21 4.28
CA MET A 18 6.15 -1.62 3.54
C MET A 18 4.91 -1.51 4.41
N VAL A 19 4.14 -0.45 4.16
CA VAL A 19 2.84 -0.21 4.77
C VAL A 19 1.78 -0.08 3.67
N PHE A 20 0.56 -0.44 4.01
CA PHE A 20 -0.57 -0.52 3.10
C PHE A 20 -1.74 0.25 3.67
N ALA A 21 -2.53 0.89 2.81
CA ALA A 21 -3.79 1.50 3.18
C ALA A 21 -4.82 1.27 2.08
N GLU A 22 -6.08 1.25 2.46
CA GLU A 22 -7.22 1.00 1.59
C GLU A 22 -8.29 2.06 1.88
N TYR A 23 -9.00 2.50 0.85
CA TYR A 23 -10.12 3.41 0.98
C TYR A 23 -11.23 2.99 0.02
N GLY A 24 -12.33 2.48 0.57
CA GLY A 24 -13.55 2.21 -0.19
C GLY A 24 -14.33 3.50 -0.45
N ARG A 25 -15.15 3.47 -1.50
CA ARG A 25 -16.10 4.54 -1.84
C ARG A 25 -16.89 5.00 -0.62
N ASP A 26 -16.98 6.31 -0.46
CA ASP A 26 -17.80 6.95 0.57
C ASP A 26 -18.27 8.35 0.12
N GLY A 27 -18.66 9.22 1.06
CA GLY A 27 -19.08 10.59 0.75
C GLY A 27 -17.97 11.50 0.18
N ILE A 28 -16.70 11.11 0.30
CA ILE A 28 -15.52 11.86 -0.17
C ILE A 28 -14.97 11.20 -1.43
N LEU A 29 -14.73 9.89 -1.40
CA LEU A 29 -14.22 9.13 -2.55
C LEU A 29 -15.39 8.69 -3.43
N GLN A 30 -15.77 9.54 -4.39
CA GLN A 30 -16.96 9.32 -5.23
C GLN A 30 -16.65 8.89 -6.67
N GLU A 31 -15.40 8.93 -7.12
CA GLU A 31 -15.07 8.61 -8.52
C GLU A 31 -14.63 7.16 -8.73
N THR A 32 -14.05 6.52 -7.71
CA THR A 32 -13.68 5.10 -7.76
C THR A 32 -14.40 4.30 -6.67
N GLU A 33 -14.59 3.01 -6.90
CA GLU A 33 -15.12 2.08 -5.90
C GLU A 33 -14.13 1.84 -4.76
N PHE A 34 -12.82 1.85 -5.08
CA PHE A 34 -11.80 1.45 -4.14
C PHE A 34 -10.42 1.98 -4.55
N MET A 35 -9.70 2.51 -3.58
CA MET A 35 -8.32 2.94 -3.70
C MET A 35 -7.44 2.09 -2.79
N SER A 36 -6.29 1.64 -3.28
CA SER A 36 -5.28 0.97 -2.47
C SER A 36 -3.93 1.65 -2.60
N MET A 37 -3.22 1.75 -1.48
CA MET A 37 -1.90 2.37 -1.39
C MET A 37 -0.88 1.39 -0.84
N VAL A 38 0.33 1.40 -1.41
CA VAL A 38 1.52 0.78 -0.84
C VAL A 38 2.61 1.83 -0.72
N ARG A 39 3.28 1.88 0.43
CA ARG A 39 4.40 2.77 0.69
C ARG A 39 5.57 2.01 1.26
N SER A 40 6.73 2.23 0.67
CA SER A 40 8.05 1.84 1.18
C SER A 40 8.80 3.09 1.63
N ARG A 41 10.09 2.94 1.97
CA ARG A 41 10.97 4.09 2.24
C ARG A 41 11.27 4.94 0.99
N GLU A 42 11.27 4.31 -0.18
CA GLU A 42 11.78 4.89 -1.44
C GLU A 42 10.64 5.34 -2.35
N GLY A 43 9.45 4.76 -2.18
CA GLY A 43 8.35 5.04 -3.08
C GLY A 43 6.98 4.78 -2.48
N LYS A 44 6.00 5.49 -3.03
CA LYS A 44 4.58 5.35 -2.74
C LYS A 44 3.82 5.15 -4.04
N LEU A 45 2.92 4.19 -4.05
CA LEU A 45 2.02 3.93 -5.15
C LEU A 45 0.57 3.93 -4.67
N VAL A 46 -0.31 4.60 -5.42
CA VAL A 46 -1.76 4.59 -5.23
C VAL A 46 -2.39 4.03 -6.51
N HIS A 47 -3.24 3.04 -6.33
CA HIS A 47 -3.99 2.37 -7.40
C HIS A 47 -5.49 2.56 -7.17
N PHE A 48 -6.21 2.86 -8.24
CA PHE A 48 -7.66 3.01 -8.23
C PHE A 48 -8.30 1.83 -8.96
N LEU A 49 -9.27 1.18 -8.33
CA LEU A 49 -9.92 0.01 -8.88
C LEU A 49 -10.67 0.36 -10.17
N GLY A 50 -10.33 -0.33 -11.26
CA GLY A 50 -10.99 -0.19 -12.56
C GLY A 50 -10.41 0.91 -13.45
N GLU A 51 -9.45 1.68 -12.95
CA GLU A 51 -8.85 2.80 -13.68
C GLU A 51 -7.46 2.44 -14.23
N GLU A 52 -7.13 2.98 -15.40
CA GLU A 52 -5.78 2.87 -15.99
C GLU A 52 -4.80 3.88 -15.37
N CYS A 53 -5.33 4.95 -14.75
CA CYS A 53 -4.55 5.97 -14.08
C CYS A 53 -4.25 5.60 -12.62
N GLY A 54 -3.23 6.25 -12.07
CA GLY A 54 -2.82 6.05 -10.70
C GLY A 54 -1.80 7.09 -10.27
N GLN A 55 -1.18 6.87 -9.12
CA GLN A 55 -0.14 7.76 -8.61
C GLN A 55 1.10 6.97 -8.22
N LEU A 56 2.26 7.46 -8.62
CA LEU A 56 3.56 6.92 -8.24
C LEU A 56 4.48 8.08 -7.84
N PHE A 57 5.08 7.98 -6.66
CA PHE A 57 6.00 8.99 -6.14
C PHE A 57 7.31 8.35 -5.73
N ASP A 58 8.43 8.95 -6.13
CA ASP A 58 9.76 8.69 -5.58
C ASP A 58 9.91 9.54 -4.31
N LEU A 59 9.97 8.88 -3.14
CA LEU A 59 10.01 9.57 -1.85
C LEU A 59 11.42 10.05 -1.46
N TRP A 60 12.46 9.63 -2.19
CA TRP A 60 13.81 10.16 -2.00
C TRP A 60 13.99 11.45 -2.79
N ALA A 61 13.53 11.48 -4.04
CA ALA A 61 13.60 12.66 -4.88
C ALA A 61 12.49 13.68 -4.55
N ASP A 62 11.30 13.20 -4.21
CA ASP A 62 10.11 14.00 -3.95
C ASP A 62 9.36 13.53 -2.67
N PRO A 63 9.87 13.88 -1.48
CA PRO A 63 9.20 13.58 -0.22
C PRO A 63 7.86 14.32 -0.07
N GLY A 64 7.59 15.32 -0.92
CA GLY A 64 6.36 16.10 -0.93
C GLY A 64 5.21 15.46 -1.70
N GLU A 65 5.48 14.39 -2.45
CA GLU A 65 4.48 13.67 -3.27
C GLU A 65 3.75 14.61 -4.27
N VAL A 66 4.52 15.49 -4.92
CA VAL A 66 4.04 16.50 -5.88
C VAL A 66 4.16 16.02 -7.32
N ASP A 67 5.25 15.34 -7.68
CA ASP A 67 5.51 14.87 -9.05
C ASP A 67 5.02 13.43 -9.25
N ASN A 68 3.90 13.27 -9.94
CA ASN A 68 3.34 11.96 -10.25
C ASN A 68 4.08 11.30 -11.42
N LEU A 69 4.78 10.21 -11.12
CA LEU A 69 5.58 9.44 -12.07
C LEU A 69 4.81 8.30 -12.77
N TRP A 70 3.49 8.15 -12.55
CA TRP A 70 2.71 6.99 -13.01
C TRP A 70 2.89 6.65 -14.50
N ASP A 71 2.87 7.68 -15.34
CA ASP A 71 2.97 7.57 -16.80
C ASP A 71 4.42 7.69 -17.32
N ARG A 72 5.41 7.81 -16.42
CA ARG A 72 6.81 7.97 -16.81
C ARG A 72 7.42 6.60 -17.11
N PRO A 73 7.89 6.35 -18.35
CA PRO A 73 8.47 5.05 -18.69
C PRO A 73 9.72 4.73 -17.86
N GLU A 74 10.45 5.75 -17.39
CA GLU A 74 11.63 5.57 -16.54
C GLU A 74 11.28 5.02 -15.14
N ALA A 75 10.04 5.17 -14.70
CA ALA A 75 9.57 4.72 -13.39
C ALA A 75 8.85 3.35 -13.44
N GLU A 76 8.81 2.71 -14.61
CA GLU A 76 8.04 1.48 -14.84
C GLU A 76 8.47 0.34 -13.91
N ASP A 77 9.77 0.12 -13.73
CA ASP A 77 10.28 -0.94 -12.84
C ASP A 77 9.83 -0.75 -11.39
N GLN A 78 9.85 0.50 -10.90
CA GLN A 78 9.39 0.84 -9.56
C GLN A 78 7.87 0.66 -9.44
N LYS A 79 7.11 1.08 -10.47
CA LYS A 79 5.66 0.87 -10.54
C LYS A 79 5.32 -0.62 -10.43
N GLN A 80 5.94 -1.45 -11.26
CA GLN A 80 5.70 -2.90 -11.29
C GLN A 80 6.08 -3.57 -9.97
N ARG A 81 7.20 -3.18 -9.37
CA ARG A 81 7.62 -3.69 -8.06
C ARG A 81 6.57 -3.41 -6.97
N LEU A 82 6.08 -2.18 -6.90
CA LEU A 82 5.09 -1.78 -5.89
C LEU A 82 3.72 -2.41 -6.14
N LEU A 83 3.26 -2.47 -7.40
CA LEU A 83 2.03 -3.19 -7.76
C LEU A 83 2.10 -4.68 -7.40
N ALA A 84 3.24 -5.33 -7.65
CA ALA A 84 3.44 -6.73 -7.28
C ALA A 84 3.41 -6.93 -5.77
N ALA A 85 4.06 -6.05 -5.00
CA ALA A 85 4.04 -6.09 -3.54
C ALA A 85 2.62 -5.89 -2.97
N GLN A 86 1.85 -4.95 -3.53
CA GLN A 86 0.45 -4.72 -3.15
C GLN A 86 -0.43 -5.93 -3.42
N ARG A 87 -0.32 -6.54 -4.60
CA ARG A 87 -1.04 -7.76 -4.96
C ARG A 87 -0.74 -8.90 -4.00
N GLU A 88 0.53 -9.16 -3.74
CA GLU A 88 0.95 -10.24 -2.83
C GLU A 88 0.45 -9.99 -1.41
N TRP A 89 0.51 -8.75 -0.94
CA TRP A 89 -0.03 -8.38 0.36
C TRP A 89 -1.54 -8.61 0.46
N HIS A 90 -2.33 -8.20 -0.55
CA HIS A 90 -3.78 -8.46 -0.57
C HIS A 90 -4.09 -9.96 -0.45
N ILE A 91 -3.46 -10.79 -1.28
CA ILE A 91 -3.69 -12.25 -1.29
C ILE A 91 -3.34 -12.86 0.07
N ARG A 92 -2.15 -12.53 0.61
CA ARG A 92 -1.73 -13.03 1.93
C ARG A 92 -2.65 -12.57 3.05
N SER A 93 -3.12 -11.32 2.99
CA SER A 93 -4.04 -10.76 3.97
C SER A 93 -5.34 -11.56 3.99
N GLN A 94 -5.93 -11.80 2.81
CA GLN A 94 -7.15 -12.60 2.64
C GLN A 94 -6.99 -14.03 3.15
N CYS A 95 -5.91 -14.73 2.77
CA CYS A 95 -5.63 -16.08 3.25
C CYS A 95 -5.46 -16.14 4.77
N ARG A 96 -4.84 -15.13 5.38
CA ARG A 96 -4.67 -15.10 6.83
C ARG A 96 -5.98 -14.88 7.58
N THR A 97 -6.92 -14.14 6.99
CA THR A 97 -8.20 -13.82 7.62
C THR A 97 -9.33 -14.77 7.22
N SER A 98 -9.15 -15.66 6.24
CA SER A 98 -10.19 -16.56 5.74
C SER A 98 -10.78 -17.45 6.83
N ASP A 99 -9.95 -17.89 7.76
CA ASP A 99 -10.31 -18.86 8.78
C ASP A 99 -10.82 -18.20 10.07
N TRP A 100 -10.84 -16.86 10.13
CA TRP A 100 -11.29 -16.13 11.32
C TRP A 100 -12.73 -16.49 11.72
N ALA A 101 -13.61 -16.70 10.74
CA ALA A 101 -14.99 -17.10 10.96
C ALA A 101 -15.19 -18.62 11.08
N ALA A 102 -14.14 -19.44 10.87
CA ALA A 102 -14.26 -20.90 10.94
C ALA A 102 -14.59 -21.39 12.36
N ASN A 103 -14.17 -20.65 13.39
CA ASN A 103 -14.50 -20.93 14.79
C ASN A 103 -15.95 -20.59 15.18
N TRP A 104 -16.74 -20.01 14.27
CA TRP A 104 -18.14 -19.59 14.48
C TRP A 104 -19.13 -20.29 13.52
N ARG A 105 -18.69 -21.35 12.84
CA ARG A 105 -19.53 -22.26 12.05
C ARG A 105 -19.79 -23.55 12.82
#